data_AF-A0A534SZW4-F1
#
_entry.id   AF-A0A534SZW4-F1
#
_cell.length_a   1.000
_cell.length_b   1.000
_cell.length_c   1.000
_cell.angle_alpha   90.00
_cell.angle_beta   90.00
_cell.angle_gamma   90.00
#
_symmetry.space_group_name_H-M   'P 1'
#
loop_
_entity.id
_entity.type
_entity.pdbx_description
1 polymer ?
#
loop_
_entity_poly.entity_id
_entity_poly.type
_entity_poly.pdbx_seq_one_letter_code
_entity_poly.pdbx_strand_id
1 'polypeptide(L)' 'MSTSRIPAFYQLTVDERRRRLAEALDLSAADVEALTAADALPLDVADIMIENAVGTFALPFGV' A
#
# COMPACT_ATOMS: atom_id res chain seq x y z
N MET A 1 -18.34 12.69 -9.45
CA MET A 1 -17.47 11.71 -10.14
C MET A 1 -16.08 11.84 -9.55
N SER A 2 -15.60 10.84 -8.81
CA SER A 2 -14.19 10.77 -8.45
C SER A 2 -13.40 10.45 -9.72
N THR A 3 -12.33 11.19 -9.99
CA THR A 3 -11.41 10.94 -11.11
C THR A 3 -10.14 10.32 -10.56
N SER A 4 -9.53 9.39 -11.30
CA SER A 4 -8.21 8.85 -10.96
C SER A 4 -7.07 9.87 -11.10
N ARG A 5 -7.34 11.05 -11.68
CA ARG A 5 -6.34 12.12 -11.82
C ARG A 5 -6.11 12.82 -10.49
N ILE A 6 -4.91 12.67 -9.95
CA ILE A 6 -4.40 13.42 -8.80
C ILE A 6 -3.27 14.35 -9.28
N PRO A 7 -3.52 15.66 -9.47
CA PRO A 7 -2.51 16.60 -9.97
C PRO A 7 -1.28 16.63 -9.08
N ALA A 8 -0.09 16.69 -9.71
CA ALA A 8 1.20 16.84 -9.03
C ALA A 8 1.51 15.75 -7.96
N PHE A 9 0.87 14.58 -8.02
CA PHE A 9 1.01 13.52 -7.01
C PHE A 9 2.47 13.06 -6.79
N TYR A 10 3.27 13.02 -7.87
CA TYR A 10 4.69 12.67 -7.79
C TYR A 10 5.54 13.70 -7.03
N GLN A 11 5.07 14.95 -6.89
CA GLN A 11 5.77 16.01 -6.15
C GLN A 11 5.54 15.91 -4.64
N LEU A 12 4.49 15.20 -4.21
CA LEU A 12 4.17 14.98 -2.80
C LEU A 12 5.16 14.01 -2.15
N THR A 13 5.37 14.18 -0.84
CA THR A 13 6.03 13.19 0.01
C THR A 13 5.19 11.91 0.11
N VAL A 14 5.80 10.79 0.53
CA VAL A 14 5.08 9.50 0.67
C VAL A 14 3.88 9.61 1.62
N ASP A 15 4.00 10.37 2.71
CA ASP A 15 2.91 10.55 3.67
C ASP A 15 1.79 11.44 3.12
N GLU A 16 2.12 12.49 2.38
CA GLU A 16 1.12 13.31 1.68
C GLU A 16 0.39 12.49 0.61
N ARG A 17 1.08 11.61 -0.11
CA ARG A 17 0.46 10.70 -1.07
C ARG A 17 -0.55 9.78 -0.39
N ARG A 18 -0.18 9.17 0.75
CA ARG A 18 -1.07 8.30 1.53
C ARG A 18 -2.32 9.04 2.01
N ARG A 19 -2.17 10.25 2.58
CA ARG A 19 -3.31 11.09 3.00
C ARG A 19 -4.23 11.42 1.82
N ARG A 20 -3.64 11.82 0.69
CA ARG A 20 -4.39 12.17 -0.52
C ARG A 20 -5.15 10.98 -1.10
N LEU A 21 -4.57 9.77 -1.05
CA LEU A 21 -5.25 8.53 -1.44
C LEU A 21 -6.38 8.17 -0.49
N ALA A 22 -6.16 8.30 0.82
CA ALA A 22 -7.18 8.02 1.82
C ALA A 22 -8.41 8.91 1.62
N GLU A 23 -8.21 10.22 1.40
CA GLU A 23 -9.31 11.16 1.09
C GLU A 23 -10.00 10.84 -0.24
N ALA A 24 -9.25 10.49 -1.28
CA ALA A 24 -9.78 10.30 -2.62
C ALA A 24 -10.60 9.00 -2.78
N LEU A 25 -10.26 7.99 -1.98
CA LEU A 25 -10.85 6.64 -2.04
C LEU A 25 -11.68 6.28 -0.81
N ASP A 26 -11.82 7.20 0.16
CA ASP A 26 -12.50 6.98 1.43
C ASP A 26 -11.93 5.76 2.20
N LEU A 27 -10.59 5.68 2.25
CA LEU A 27 -9.91 4.57 2.92
C LEU A 27 -10.02 4.70 4.44
N SER A 28 -10.23 3.57 5.09
CA SER A 28 -10.20 3.51 6.56
C SER A 28 -8.77 3.67 7.09
N ALA A 29 -8.64 3.95 8.39
CA ALA A 29 -7.34 3.96 9.05
C ALA A 29 -6.61 2.60 8.91
N ALA A 30 -7.36 1.49 8.94
CA ALA A 30 -6.79 0.15 8.77
C ALA A 30 -6.23 -0.07 7.36
N ASP A 31 -6.88 0.46 6.33
CA ASP A 31 -6.41 0.36 4.94
C ASP A 31 -5.11 1.14 4.75
N VAL A 32 -5.00 2.32 5.36
CA VAL A 32 -3.77 3.13 5.31
C VAL A 32 -2.63 2.46 6.07
N GLU A 33 -2.90 1.88 7.24
CA GLU A 33 -1.90 1.10 8.01
C GLU A 33 -1.39 -0.11 7.23
N ALA A 34 -2.25 -0.81 6.48
CA ALA A 34 -1.83 -1.92 5.63
C ALA A 34 -0.82 -1.52 4.54
N LEU A 35 -0.87 -0.26 4.06
CA LEU A 35 0.11 0.29 3.10
C LEU A 35 1.45 0.69 3.76
N THR A 36 1.50 0.76 5.09
CA THR A 36 2.70 1.16 5.85
C THR A 36 3.33 0.02 6.63
N ALA A 37 2.60 -1.09 6.82
CA ALA A 37 3.06 -2.26 7.53
C ALA A 37 4.31 -2.85 6.88
N ALA A 38 5.37 -3.02 7.68
CA ALA A 38 6.61 -3.66 7.23
C ALA A 38 6.40 -5.15 6.87
N ASP A 39 5.35 -5.75 7.44
CA ASP A 39 4.90 -7.13 7.28
C ASP A 39 3.51 -7.21 6.63
N ALA A 40 3.22 -6.33 5.66
CA ALA A 40 1.93 -6.29 4.94
C ALA A 40 1.50 -7.65 4.35
N LEU A 41 2.46 -8.57 4.12
CA LEU A 41 2.19 -9.98 3.84
C LEU A 41 2.82 -10.86 4.94
N PRO A 42 2.00 -11.43 5.85
CA PRO A 42 2.47 -12.38 6.86
C PRO A 42 3.11 -13.64 6.25
N LEU A 43 4.12 -14.19 6.94
CA LEU A 43 4.90 -15.32 6.42
C LEU A 43 4.08 -16.63 6.32
N ASP A 44 3.15 -16.84 7.24
CA ASP A 44 2.23 -17.99 7.21
C ASP A 44 1.29 -17.93 5.99
N VAL A 45 0.84 -16.74 5.59
CA VAL A 45 0.09 -16.54 4.36
C VAL A 45 0.99 -16.78 3.14
N ALA A 46 2.23 -16.26 3.15
CA ALA A 46 3.17 -16.45 2.05
C ALA A 46 3.55 -17.93 1.83
N ASP A 47 3.67 -18.72 2.90
CA ASP A 47 3.93 -20.17 2.86
C ASP A 47 2.78 -20.97 2.22
N ILE A 48 1.54 -20.47 2.35
CA ILE A 48 0.38 -21.07 1.67
C ILE A 48 0.34 -20.69 0.17
N MET A 49 0.89 -19.54 -0.20
CA MET A 49 0.82 -19.02 -1.58
C MET A 49 1.72 -19.76 -2.57
N ILE A 50 2.87 -20.29 -2.12
CA ILE A 50 3.89 -20.91 -2.98
C ILE A 50 4.63 -22.05 -2.25
N GLU A 51 5.30 -22.94 -2.98
CA GLU A 51 6.16 -23.95 -2.36
C GLU A 51 7.53 -23.39 -1.94
N ASN A 52 8.04 -23.89 -0.82
CA ASN A 52 9.38 -23.58 -0.29
C ASN A 52 9.60 -22.08 0.02
N ALA A 53 8.57 -21.39 0.50
CA ALA A 53 8.72 -20.03 0.99
C ALA A 53 9.68 -19.98 2.19
N VAL A 54 10.69 -19.11 2.12
CA VAL A 54 11.66 -18.88 3.21
C VAL A 54 11.61 -17.45 3.77
N GLY A 55 10.70 -16.64 3.25
CA GLY A 55 10.54 -15.23 3.60
C GLY A 55 9.69 -14.51 2.56
N THR A 56 9.52 -13.20 2.76
CA THR A 56 8.88 -12.30 1.80
C THR A 56 9.89 -11.31 1.23
N PHE A 57 9.63 -10.82 0.03
CA PHE A 57 10.46 -9.80 -0.62
C PHE A 57 9.60 -8.56 -0.90
N ALA A 58 10.02 -7.41 -0.38
CA ALA A 58 9.31 -6.15 -0.55
C ALA A 58 9.79 -5.38 -1.79
N LEU A 59 8.85 -4.84 -2.55
CA LEU A 59 9.09 -3.98 -3.70
C LEU A 59 8.48 -2.60 -3.50
N PRO A 60 9.04 -1.52 -4.09
CA PRO A 60 8.37 -0.22 -4.13
C PRO A 60 6.98 -0.33 -4.79
N PHE A 61 5.95 0.16 -4.10
CA PHE A 61 4.57 0.20 -4.59
C PHE A 61 4.13 1.65 -4.78
N GLY A 62 3.83 2.03 -6.02
CA GLY A 62 3.36 3.37 -6.40
C GLY A 62 2.06 3.28 -7.22
N VAL A 63 1.33 4.40 -7.27
CA VAL A 63 0.03 4.52 -7.99
C VAL A 63 -0.02 5.79 -8.81
#